data_AF-A0A165QXN1-F1
#
_entry.id   AF-A0A165QXN1-F1
#
_cell.length_a   1.000
_cell.length_b   1.000
_cell.length_c   1.000
_cell.angle_alpha   90.00
_cell.angle_beta   90.00
_cell.angle_gamma   90.00
#
_symmetry.space_group_name_H-M   'P 1'
#
loop_
_entity.id
_entity.type
_entity.pdbx_description
1 polymer ?
#
loop_
_entity_poly.entity_id
_entity_poly.type
_entity_poly.pdbx_seq_one_letter_code
_entity_poly.pdbx_strand_id
1 'polypeptide(L)'
;TFTISRQIVENACQLNGIDKSARRDGLQILRDAGRVDVAGDGSVAVLGATTQAVLEATVEIFDDQRPSSDEQAIIDLSERVSGKPMKRAEAEEYISDTHKLVKADATTLVDLSKKTALIDEEGERSNGILFNSHTFRDGKYAEKAHRVLEHLKADERTLLTEVQDKLSRSGAMYEAEVERMLGSDLYKRLVSVGLFDRMEVSNSTESVGYIASPNDFQKYGRPFEEDPIDDAKALIASLTYGQTRSNSVRGRITMPEALIRTLVRGDELAAGAGGIRAIGEDYRELEARQVVETTEQSRGRFTMRLLKKDVGELAL
;
A
#
# COMPACT_ATOMS: atom_id res chain seq x y z
N THR A 1 20.04 13.03 -6.34
CA THR A 1 19.65 14.45 -6.33
C THR A 1 19.38 14.88 -7.75
N PHE A 2 18.23 15.49 -7.99
CA PHE A 2 17.92 16.11 -9.28
C PHE A 2 17.40 17.52 -9.02
N THR A 3 17.61 18.42 -9.98
CA THR A 3 17.28 19.84 -9.84
C THR A 3 16.08 20.19 -10.71
N ILE A 4 15.10 20.86 -10.11
CA ILE A 4 13.90 21.35 -10.77
C ILE A 4 14.04 22.86 -10.96
N SER A 5 13.77 23.37 -12.16
CA SER A 5 13.82 24.81 -12.41
C SER A 5 12.69 25.53 -11.67
N ARG A 6 12.93 26.80 -11.31
CA ARG A 6 11.92 27.65 -10.67
C ARG A 6 10.59 27.60 -11.42
N GLN A 7 10.62 27.79 -12.75
CA GLN A 7 9.41 27.82 -13.57
C GLN A 7 8.57 26.54 -13.46
N ILE A 8 9.23 25.37 -13.40
CA ILE A 8 8.53 24.09 -13.25
C ILE A 8 7.85 24.01 -11.89
N VAL A 9 8.54 24.41 -10.81
CA VAL A 9 7.94 24.45 -9.46
C VAL A 9 6.76 25.42 -9.41
N GLU A 10 6.90 26.62 -9.99
CA GLU A 10 5.83 27.61 -10.01
C GLU A 10 4.59 27.11 -10.76
N ASN A 11 4.79 26.47 -11.93
CA ASN A 11 3.71 25.87 -12.71
C ASN A 11 3.04 24.72 -11.96
N ALA A 12 3.82 23.83 -11.33
CA ALA A 12 3.29 22.70 -10.56
C ALA A 12 2.43 23.20 -9.38
N CYS A 13 2.90 24.19 -8.63
CA CYS A 13 2.11 24.79 -7.55
C CYS A 13 0.81 25.39 -8.06
N GLN A 14 0.86 26.13 -9.17
CA GLN A 14 -0.33 26.76 -9.75
C GLN A 14 -1.38 25.72 -10.18
N LEU A 15 -0.95 24.61 -10.81
CA LEU A 15 -1.84 23.52 -11.21
C LEU A 15 -2.52 22.83 -10.02
N ASN A 16 -1.88 22.85 -8.86
CA ASN A 16 -2.40 22.25 -7.63
C ASN A 16 -3.08 23.27 -6.69
N GLY A 17 -3.33 24.50 -7.15
CA GLY A 17 -3.96 25.54 -6.35
C GLY A 17 -3.11 26.06 -5.18
N ILE A 18 -1.80 25.81 -5.18
CA ILE A 18 -0.87 26.29 -4.16
C ILE A 18 -0.43 27.71 -4.53
N ASP A 19 -0.84 28.68 -3.71
CA ASP A 19 -0.49 30.07 -3.94
C ASP A 19 0.99 30.38 -3.63
N LYS A 20 1.40 31.61 -3.95
CA LYS A 20 2.79 32.05 -3.79
C LYS A 20 3.28 32.04 -2.34
N SER A 21 2.42 32.36 -1.36
CA SER A 21 2.79 32.34 0.06
C SER A 21 2.92 30.89 0.51
N ALA A 22 1.90 30.07 0.27
CA ALA A 22 1.91 28.65 0.62
C ALA A 22 3.11 27.92 0.02
N ARG A 23 3.46 28.23 -1.24
CA ARG A 23 4.67 27.69 -1.89
C ARG A 23 5.95 28.10 -1.18
N ARG A 24 6.09 29.39 -0.83
CA ARG A 24 7.29 29.88 -0.15
C ARG A 24 7.44 29.22 1.21
N ASP A 25 6.36 29.17 1.96
CA ASP A 25 6.36 28.64 3.33
C ASP A 25 6.57 27.11 3.29
N GLY A 26 5.96 26.40 2.34
CA GLY A 26 6.19 24.97 2.11
C GLY A 26 7.62 24.63 1.66
N LEU A 27 8.23 25.42 0.78
CA LEU A 27 9.64 25.25 0.42
C LEU A 27 10.58 25.49 1.61
N GLN A 28 10.23 26.41 2.50
CA GLN A 28 10.99 26.65 3.72
C GLN A 28 10.89 25.45 4.67
N ILE A 29 9.68 24.91 4.89
CA ILE A 29 9.46 23.69 5.69
C ILE A 29 10.27 22.52 5.14
N LEU A 30 10.20 22.26 3.82
CA LEU A 30 10.95 21.18 3.19
C LEU A 30 12.48 21.38 3.28
N ARG A 31 12.94 22.63 3.29
CA ARG A 31 14.36 22.96 3.46
C ARG A 31 14.82 22.73 4.89
N ASP A 32 14.04 23.17 5.86
CA ASP A 32 14.34 23.00 7.28
C ASP A 32 14.34 21.51 7.68
N ALA A 33 13.49 20.70 7.02
CA ALA A 33 13.49 19.24 7.11
C ALA A 33 14.61 18.56 6.30
N GLY A 34 15.51 19.31 5.66
CA GLY A 34 16.64 18.78 4.89
C GLY A 34 16.26 18.00 3.62
N ARG A 35 15.05 18.23 3.08
CA ARG A 35 14.52 17.50 1.91
C ARG A 35 14.78 18.23 0.59
N VAL A 36 14.93 19.55 0.62
CA VAL A 36 15.25 20.35 -0.56
C VAL A 36 16.27 21.44 -0.25
N ASP A 37 17.02 21.84 -1.27
CA ASP A 37 17.81 23.06 -1.27
C ASP A 37 17.29 24.03 -2.33
N VAL A 38 17.09 25.29 -1.96
CA VAL A 38 16.64 26.34 -2.87
C VAL A 38 17.82 27.26 -3.20
N ALA A 39 18.21 27.30 -4.47
CA ALA A 39 19.29 28.15 -4.96
C ALA A 39 18.84 29.61 -5.12
N GLY A 40 19.80 30.52 -5.27
CA GLY A 40 19.53 31.96 -5.40
C GLY A 40 18.73 32.35 -6.65
N ASP A 41 18.75 31.51 -7.71
CA ASP A 41 17.92 31.67 -8.90
C ASP A 41 16.50 31.10 -8.74
N GLY A 42 16.21 30.48 -7.59
CA GLY A 42 14.96 29.83 -7.25
C GLY A 42 14.81 28.41 -7.79
N SER A 43 15.87 27.81 -8.36
CA SER A 43 15.89 26.38 -8.65
C SER A 43 15.91 25.56 -7.36
N VAL A 44 15.29 24.37 -7.40
CA VAL A 44 15.10 23.50 -6.22
C VAL A 44 15.82 22.19 -6.47
N ALA A 45 16.85 21.90 -5.67
CA ALA A 45 17.51 20.61 -5.64
C ALA A 45 16.76 19.67 -4.68
N VAL A 46 16.29 18.53 -5.17
CA VAL A 46 15.57 17.53 -4.37
C VAL A 46 16.55 16.51 -3.80
N LEU A 47 16.61 16.42 -2.48
CA LEU A 47 17.55 15.59 -1.73
C LEU A 47 16.87 14.26 -1.39
N GLY A 48 17.38 13.15 -1.94
CA GLY A 48 16.95 11.81 -1.55
C GLY A 48 15.48 11.46 -1.78
N ALA A 49 14.84 11.97 -2.84
CA ALA A 49 13.44 11.62 -3.16
C ALA A 49 13.28 10.16 -3.59
N THR A 50 12.90 9.32 -2.63
CA THR A 50 12.22 8.04 -2.82
C THR A 50 10.79 8.17 -2.32
N THR A 51 9.90 7.25 -2.70
CA THR A 51 8.51 7.25 -2.20
C THR A 51 8.51 7.14 -0.68
N GLN A 52 9.35 6.25 -0.14
CA GLN A 52 9.58 6.11 1.29
C GLN A 52 10.04 7.42 1.94
N ALA A 53 11.06 8.08 1.37
CA ALA A 53 11.59 9.32 1.95
C ALA A 53 10.57 10.47 1.93
N VAL A 54 9.67 10.49 0.94
CA VAL A 54 8.56 11.46 0.89
C VAL A 54 7.52 11.17 1.98
N LEU A 55 7.15 9.89 2.20
CA LEU A 55 6.22 9.51 3.25
C LEU A 55 6.80 9.77 4.65
N GLU A 56 8.05 9.37 4.89
CA GLU A 56 8.79 9.66 6.13
C GLU A 56 8.87 11.16 6.40
N ALA A 57 9.24 11.96 5.38
CA ALA A 57 9.25 13.42 5.50
C ALA A 57 7.87 13.99 5.83
N THR A 58 6.80 13.42 5.26
CA THR A 58 5.43 13.88 5.51
C THR A 58 5.03 13.62 6.95
N VAL A 59 5.35 12.44 7.49
CA VAL A 59 5.11 12.08 8.89
C VAL A 59 5.91 12.99 9.83
N GLU A 60 7.22 13.16 9.57
CA GLU A 60 8.09 14.05 10.35
C GLU A 60 7.56 15.48 10.37
N ILE A 61 7.21 16.04 9.21
CA ILE A 61 6.66 17.40 9.11
C ILE A 61 5.35 17.50 9.88
N PHE A 62 4.46 16.51 9.73
CA PHE A 62 3.17 16.49 10.44
C PHE A 62 3.38 16.50 11.95
N ASP A 63 4.23 15.61 12.48
CA ASP A 63 4.54 15.52 13.90
C ASP A 63 5.21 16.79 14.44
N ASP A 64 6.13 17.38 13.69
CA ASP A 64 6.82 18.63 14.05
C ASP A 64 5.86 19.83 14.13
N GLN A 65 4.78 19.83 13.35
CA GLN A 65 3.70 20.82 13.46
C GLN A 65 2.85 20.65 14.73
N ARG A 66 3.05 19.57 15.50
CA ARG A 66 2.29 19.24 16.72
C ARG A 66 0.78 19.17 16.43
N PRO A 67 0.35 18.14 15.69
CA PRO A 67 -1.00 18.07 15.18
C PRO A 67 -2.01 18.00 16.32
N SER A 68 -3.13 18.67 16.13
CA SER A 68 -4.26 18.67 17.04
C SER A 68 -4.91 17.29 17.18
N SER A 69 -5.73 17.11 18.21
CA SER A 69 -6.57 15.91 18.38
C SER A 69 -7.42 15.63 17.14
N ASP A 70 -7.88 16.69 16.49
CA ASP A 70 -8.77 16.65 15.33
C ASP A 70 -8.03 16.13 14.10
N GLU A 71 -6.80 16.61 13.87
CA GLU A 71 -5.95 16.16 12.76
C GLU A 71 -5.52 14.71 12.93
N GLN A 72 -5.19 14.29 14.15
CA GLN A 72 -4.92 12.88 14.47
C GLN A 72 -6.17 12.01 14.26
N ALA A 73 -7.35 12.49 14.68
CA ALA A 73 -8.61 11.77 14.50
C ALA A 73 -8.97 11.54 13.02
N ILE A 74 -8.63 12.48 12.14
CA ILE A 74 -8.85 12.32 10.70
C ILE A 74 -7.99 11.20 10.13
N ILE A 75 -6.72 11.12 10.53
CA ILE A 75 -5.81 10.06 10.09
C ILE A 75 -6.35 8.71 10.60
N ASP A 76 -6.57 8.58 11.91
CA ASP A 76 -7.07 7.34 12.53
C ASP A 76 -8.39 6.87 11.92
N LEU A 77 -9.31 7.79 11.63
CA LEU A 77 -10.55 7.48 10.93
C LEU A 77 -10.29 6.92 9.53
N SER A 78 -9.44 7.58 8.74
CA SER A 78 -9.10 7.15 7.38
C SER A 78 -8.47 5.77 7.38
N GLU A 79 -7.52 5.51 8.29
CA GLU A 79 -6.90 4.19 8.43
C GLU A 79 -7.90 3.10 8.82
N ARG A 80 -8.87 3.46 9.67
CA ARG A 80 -9.83 2.48 10.16
C ARG A 80 -10.84 2.07 9.10
N VAL A 81 -11.34 3.03 8.32
CA VAL A 81 -12.30 2.76 7.26
C VAL A 81 -11.68 2.16 6.00
N SER A 82 -10.35 2.29 5.83
CA SER A 82 -9.60 1.55 4.81
C SER A 82 -9.44 0.07 5.18
N GLY A 83 -9.34 -0.25 6.48
CA GLY A 83 -9.30 -1.64 6.93
C GLY A 83 -10.66 -2.36 6.88
N LYS A 84 -11.76 -1.65 7.17
CA LYS A 84 -13.12 -2.21 7.12
C LYS A 84 -14.19 -1.12 7.01
N PRO A 85 -15.32 -1.36 6.33
CA PRO A 85 -16.43 -0.43 6.34
C PRO A 85 -17.15 -0.47 7.68
N MET A 86 -17.57 0.68 8.18
CA MET A 86 -18.19 0.82 9.51
C MET A 86 -19.34 1.80 9.50
N LYS A 87 -20.26 1.68 10.46
CA LYS A 87 -21.37 2.64 10.57
C LYS A 87 -20.82 4.00 10.97
N ARG A 88 -21.39 5.07 10.42
CA ARG A 88 -21.02 6.44 10.75
C ARG A 88 -21.11 6.72 12.25
N ALA A 89 -22.17 6.29 12.91
CA ALA A 89 -22.35 6.48 14.35
C ALA A 89 -21.23 5.79 15.16
N GLU A 90 -20.82 4.59 14.78
CA GLU A 90 -19.72 3.85 15.42
C GLU A 90 -18.38 4.56 15.20
N ALA A 91 -18.18 5.17 14.03
CA ALA A 91 -16.98 5.94 13.72
C ALA A 91 -16.91 7.25 14.51
N GLU A 92 -18.02 7.99 14.57
CA GLU A 92 -18.14 9.22 15.37
C GLU A 92 -17.89 8.96 16.86
N GLU A 93 -18.49 7.90 17.42
CA GLU A 93 -18.25 7.46 18.80
C GLU A 93 -16.78 7.12 19.02
N TYR A 94 -16.19 6.32 18.12
CA TYR A 94 -14.78 5.94 18.22
C TYR A 94 -13.82 7.13 18.26
N ILE A 95 -13.92 8.06 17.31
CA ILE A 95 -12.99 9.19 17.27
C ILE A 95 -13.25 10.17 18.41
N SER A 96 -14.51 10.29 18.86
CA SER A 96 -14.87 11.08 20.03
C SER A 96 -14.20 10.53 21.29
N ASP A 97 -14.28 9.21 21.50
CA ASP A 97 -13.71 8.56 22.68
C ASP A 97 -12.17 8.52 22.63
N THR A 98 -11.60 8.21 21.47
CA THR A 98 -10.15 8.02 21.30
C THR A 98 -9.39 9.35 21.38
N HIS A 99 -9.91 10.39 20.72
CA HIS A 99 -9.24 11.70 20.64
C HIS A 99 -9.88 12.74 21.57
N LYS A 100 -10.81 12.33 22.44
CA LYS A 100 -11.49 13.17 23.44
C LYS A 100 -12.21 14.37 22.83
N LEU A 101 -12.82 14.15 21.67
CA LEU A 101 -13.59 15.18 20.97
C LEU A 101 -15.00 15.26 21.53
N VAL A 102 -15.64 16.43 21.45
CA VAL A 102 -17.09 16.50 21.66
C VAL A 102 -17.81 15.98 20.44
N LYS A 103 -19.02 15.44 20.63
CA LYS A 103 -19.82 14.82 19.56
C LYS A 103 -20.00 15.70 18.32
N ALA A 104 -20.19 17.01 18.52
CA ALA A 104 -20.34 17.97 17.42
C ALA A 104 -19.07 18.08 16.55
N ASP A 105 -17.89 17.96 17.16
CA ASP A 105 -16.61 18.04 16.46
C ASP A 105 -16.36 16.74 15.71
N ALA A 106 -16.58 15.57 16.34
CA ALA A 106 -16.51 14.27 15.66
C ALA A 106 -17.42 14.21 14.41
N THR A 107 -18.65 14.74 14.56
CA THR A 107 -19.62 14.83 13.47
C THR A 107 -19.11 15.73 12.32
N THR A 108 -18.51 16.87 12.66
CA THR A 108 -17.90 17.81 11.71
C THR A 108 -16.68 17.21 11.02
N LEU A 109 -15.84 16.47 11.75
CA LEU A 109 -14.63 15.84 11.21
C LEU A 109 -14.97 14.77 10.17
N VAL A 110 -15.96 13.91 10.43
CA VAL A 110 -16.43 12.94 9.42
C VAL A 110 -16.91 13.67 8.16
N ASP A 111 -17.66 14.76 8.31
CA ASP A 111 -18.12 15.56 7.15
C ASP A 111 -16.96 16.22 6.41
N LEU A 112 -15.91 16.65 7.12
CA LEU A 112 -14.71 17.23 6.54
C LEU A 112 -13.90 16.17 5.78
N SER A 113 -13.64 15.01 6.40
CA SER A 113 -12.92 13.89 5.79
C SER A 113 -13.58 13.42 4.49
N LYS A 114 -14.92 13.44 4.44
CA LYS A 114 -15.67 13.19 3.20
C LYS A 114 -15.45 14.26 2.14
N LYS A 115 -15.55 15.54 2.53
CA LYS A 115 -15.36 16.66 1.60
C LYS A 115 -13.95 16.69 1.01
N THR A 116 -12.96 16.22 1.77
CA THR A 116 -11.56 16.10 1.33
C THR A 116 -11.25 14.77 0.65
N ALA A 117 -12.25 13.92 0.40
CA ALA A 117 -12.11 12.60 -0.22
C ALA A 117 -11.11 11.67 0.50
N LEU A 118 -10.94 11.84 1.82
CA LEU A 118 -10.16 10.91 2.65
C LEU A 118 -10.94 9.65 3.02
N ILE A 119 -12.28 9.77 3.01
CA ILE A 119 -13.24 8.70 3.25
C ILE A 119 -14.47 8.91 2.37
N ASP A 120 -15.19 7.82 2.12
CA ASP A 120 -16.47 7.78 1.41
C ASP A 120 -17.60 7.39 2.38
N GLU A 121 -18.85 7.68 2.01
CA GLU A 121 -20.04 7.28 2.76
C GLU A 121 -21.13 6.80 1.79
N GLU A 122 -21.67 5.61 2.04
CA GLU A 122 -22.86 5.09 1.35
C GLU A 122 -24.08 5.20 2.27
N GLY A 123 -25.21 5.61 1.69
CA GLY A 123 -26.47 5.78 2.41
C GLY A 123 -26.69 7.18 3.01
N GLU A 124 -27.77 7.31 3.79
CA GLU A 124 -28.11 8.55 4.48
C GLU A 124 -27.30 8.72 5.75
N ARG A 125 -27.02 9.97 6.15
CA ARG A 125 -26.19 10.31 7.32
C ARG A 125 -26.55 9.55 8.61
N SER A 126 -27.83 9.27 8.87
CA SER A 126 -28.25 8.55 10.08
C SER A 126 -27.91 7.06 10.07
N ASN A 127 -27.67 6.47 8.89
CA ASN A 127 -27.39 5.04 8.68
C ASN A 127 -26.20 4.82 7.73
N GLY A 128 -25.33 5.83 7.59
CA GLY A 128 -24.26 5.81 6.61
C GLY A 128 -23.21 4.77 6.93
N ILE A 129 -22.67 4.13 5.91
CA ILE A 129 -21.50 3.26 6.00
C ILE A 129 -20.31 4.03 5.48
N LEU A 130 -19.32 4.27 6.35
CA LEU A 130 -18.06 4.89 6.00
C LEU A 130 -17.09 3.81 5.49
N PHE A 131 -16.34 4.13 4.43
CA PHE A 131 -15.37 3.24 3.81
C PHE A 131 -14.29 4.04 3.07
N ASN A 132 -13.26 3.36 2.58
CA ASN A 132 -12.33 3.92 1.59
C ASN A 132 -12.61 3.27 0.23
N SER A 133 -12.94 4.09 -0.79
CA SER A 133 -13.23 3.59 -2.14
C SER A 133 -12.02 2.96 -2.86
N HIS A 134 -10.79 3.27 -2.46
CA HIS A 134 -9.60 2.56 -2.97
C HIS A 134 -9.56 1.11 -2.49
N THR A 135 -10.12 0.83 -1.31
CA THR A 135 -10.21 -0.53 -0.78
C THR A 135 -11.49 -1.25 -1.22
N PHE A 136 -12.63 -0.61 -1.06
CA PHE A 136 -13.94 -1.26 -1.25
C PHE A 136 -14.61 -0.94 -2.58
N ARG A 137 -13.93 -0.24 -3.50
CA ARG A 137 -14.38 0.13 -4.86
C ARG A 137 -15.56 1.10 -4.90
N ASP A 138 -16.70 0.69 -4.34
CA ASP A 138 -17.93 1.48 -4.27
C ASP A 138 -18.73 1.18 -3.00
N GLY A 139 -19.76 1.99 -2.76
CA GLY A 139 -20.62 1.85 -1.59
C GLY A 139 -21.40 0.53 -1.51
N LYS A 140 -21.74 -0.10 -2.64
CA LYS A 140 -22.45 -1.40 -2.64
C LYS A 140 -21.54 -2.53 -2.19
N TYR A 141 -20.28 -2.52 -2.59
CA TYR A 141 -19.28 -3.47 -2.08
C TYR A 141 -18.98 -3.21 -0.61
N ALA A 142 -18.82 -1.95 -0.21
CA ALA A 142 -18.63 -1.57 1.19
C ALA A 142 -19.79 -2.03 2.09
N GLU A 143 -21.05 -1.84 1.67
CA GLU A 143 -22.21 -2.34 2.39
C GLU A 143 -22.21 -3.87 2.52
N LYS A 144 -21.88 -4.60 1.45
CA LYS A 144 -21.80 -6.06 1.48
C LYS A 144 -20.71 -6.53 2.44
N ALA A 145 -19.54 -5.92 2.38
CA ALA A 145 -18.43 -6.21 3.29
C ALA A 145 -18.82 -5.94 4.74
N HIS A 146 -19.44 -4.78 5.02
CA HIS A 146 -19.97 -4.47 6.36
C HIS A 146 -20.94 -5.54 6.85
N ARG A 147 -21.91 -5.94 6.01
CA ARG A 147 -22.90 -6.97 6.39
C ARG A 147 -22.25 -8.32 6.66
N VAL A 148 -21.27 -8.74 5.85
CA VAL A 148 -20.53 -9.98 6.08
C VAL A 148 -19.82 -9.94 7.43
N LEU A 149 -19.10 -8.83 7.71
CA LEU A 149 -18.35 -8.65 8.96
C LEU A 149 -19.26 -8.64 10.21
N GLU A 150 -20.41 -7.96 10.13
CA GLU A 150 -21.38 -7.90 11.23
C GLU A 150 -21.94 -9.29 11.58
N HIS A 151 -22.17 -10.14 10.58
CA HIS A 151 -22.73 -11.48 10.76
C HIS A 151 -21.69 -12.56 11.04
N LEU A 152 -20.40 -12.21 11.16
CA LEU A 152 -19.38 -13.18 11.56
C LEU A 152 -19.63 -13.66 12.99
N LYS A 153 -19.64 -14.98 13.16
CA LYS A 153 -19.65 -15.63 14.47
C LYS A 153 -18.34 -15.39 15.22
N ALA A 154 -18.33 -15.60 16.53
CA ALA A 154 -17.16 -15.34 17.36
C ALA A 154 -15.91 -16.16 16.96
N ASP A 155 -16.11 -17.42 16.57
CA ASP A 155 -15.08 -18.29 16.01
C ASP A 155 -14.58 -17.79 14.64
N GLU A 156 -15.50 -17.41 13.74
CA GLU A 156 -15.15 -16.84 12.43
C GLU A 156 -14.34 -15.54 12.56
N ARG A 157 -14.70 -14.66 13.52
CA ARG A 157 -13.95 -13.43 13.82
C ARG A 157 -12.52 -13.73 14.30
N THR A 158 -12.37 -14.77 15.11
CA THR A 158 -11.05 -15.21 15.62
C THR A 158 -10.18 -15.70 14.46
N LEU A 159 -10.74 -16.52 13.57
CA LEU A 159 -10.02 -17.03 12.39
C LEU A 159 -9.63 -15.92 11.42
N LEU A 160 -10.54 -14.96 11.17
CA LEU A 160 -10.24 -13.78 10.34
C LEU A 160 -9.06 -12.99 10.93
N THR A 161 -9.08 -12.74 12.24
CA THR A 161 -8.00 -12.04 12.93
C THR A 161 -6.67 -12.78 12.79
N GLU A 162 -6.66 -14.11 12.97
CA GLU A 162 -5.44 -14.91 12.81
C GLU A 162 -4.86 -14.83 11.38
N VAL A 163 -5.73 -14.84 10.36
CA VAL A 163 -5.29 -14.66 8.96
C VAL A 163 -4.73 -13.26 8.73
N GLN A 164 -5.40 -12.22 9.22
CA GLN A 164 -4.93 -10.83 9.10
C GLN A 164 -3.59 -10.59 9.80
N ASP A 165 -3.39 -11.18 10.99
CA ASP A 165 -2.14 -11.12 11.74
C ASP A 165 -0.98 -11.82 11.00
N LYS A 166 -1.27 -12.88 10.24
CA LYS A 166 -0.26 -13.55 9.42
C LYS A 166 0.06 -12.73 8.17
N LEU A 167 -0.97 -12.22 7.48
CA LEU A 167 -0.80 -11.35 6.30
C LEU A 167 0.02 -10.11 6.63
N SER A 168 -0.25 -9.43 7.75
CA SER A 168 0.52 -8.22 8.14
C SER A 168 2.01 -8.49 8.40
N ARG A 169 2.41 -9.75 8.62
CA ARG A 169 3.81 -10.14 8.84
C ARG A 169 4.49 -10.65 7.57
N SER A 170 3.74 -11.19 6.61
CA SER A 170 4.29 -11.82 5.41
C SER A 170 3.93 -11.12 4.10
N GLY A 171 3.05 -10.11 4.12
CA GLY A 171 2.49 -9.41 2.97
C GLY A 171 1.47 -10.25 2.19
N ALA A 172 1.80 -11.52 1.90
CA ALA A 172 0.92 -12.47 1.24
C ALA A 172 0.98 -13.86 1.89
N MET A 173 -0.05 -14.67 1.64
CA MET A 173 -0.18 -16.05 2.10
C MET A 173 -0.65 -16.96 0.99
N TYR A 174 -0.30 -18.25 1.06
CA TYR A 174 -0.76 -19.25 0.09
C TYR A 174 -2.29 -19.45 0.19
N GLU A 175 -3.00 -19.37 -0.93
CA GLU A 175 -4.48 -19.42 -0.97
C GLU A 175 -5.05 -20.65 -0.27
N ALA A 176 -4.48 -21.84 -0.52
CA ALA A 176 -5.00 -23.08 0.08
C ALA A 176 -4.76 -23.13 1.61
N GLU A 177 -3.73 -22.46 2.12
CA GLU A 177 -3.53 -22.35 3.57
C GLU A 177 -4.59 -21.43 4.19
N VAL A 178 -4.88 -20.31 3.55
CA VAL A 178 -5.91 -19.35 3.98
C VAL A 178 -7.29 -20.00 3.95
N GLU A 179 -7.64 -20.71 2.85
CA GLU A 179 -8.91 -21.45 2.76
C GLU A 179 -9.01 -22.54 3.83
N ARG A 180 -7.90 -23.24 4.14
CA ARG A 180 -7.87 -24.24 5.22
C ARG A 180 -8.07 -23.62 6.61
N MET A 181 -7.52 -22.44 6.86
CA MET A 181 -7.68 -21.73 8.13
C MET A 181 -9.11 -21.24 8.33
N LEU A 182 -9.68 -20.59 7.31
CA LEU A 182 -11.01 -19.99 7.40
C LEU A 182 -12.13 -21.02 7.19
N GLY A 183 -11.85 -22.11 6.47
CA GLY A 183 -12.86 -22.98 5.88
C GLY A 183 -13.45 -22.40 4.59
N SER A 184 -13.89 -23.27 3.68
CA SER A 184 -14.29 -22.87 2.32
C SER A 184 -15.45 -21.88 2.27
N ASP A 185 -16.42 -21.98 3.19
CA ASP A 185 -17.57 -21.07 3.23
C ASP A 185 -17.17 -19.65 3.65
N LEU A 186 -16.45 -19.51 4.76
CA LEU A 186 -15.98 -18.22 5.25
C LEU A 186 -15.01 -17.59 4.25
N TYR A 187 -14.07 -18.37 3.73
CA TYR A 187 -13.13 -17.92 2.70
C TYR A 187 -13.86 -17.29 1.49
N LYS A 188 -14.83 -18.01 0.91
CA LYS A 188 -15.61 -17.52 -0.24
C LYS A 188 -16.37 -16.24 0.09
N ARG A 189 -17.00 -16.16 1.27
CA ARG A 189 -17.71 -14.95 1.70
C ARG A 189 -16.77 -13.75 1.76
N LEU A 190 -15.60 -13.89 2.39
CA LEU A 190 -14.65 -12.78 2.60
C LEU A 190 -13.99 -12.32 1.29
N VAL A 191 -13.58 -13.25 0.42
CA VAL A 191 -13.02 -12.91 -0.91
C VAL A 191 -14.08 -12.24 -1.81
N SER A 192 -15.34 -12.71 -1.77
CA SER A 192 -16.40 -12.18 -2.64
C SER A 192 -16.76 -10.71 -2.38
N VAL A 193 -16.47 -10.22 -1.18
CA VAL A 193 -16.71 -8.83 -0.78
C VAL A 193 -15.45 -7.97 -0.81
N GLY A 194 -14.34 -8.50 -1.33
CA GLY A 194 -13.08 -7.75 -1.48
C GLY A 194 -12.34 -7.52 -0.16
N LEU A 195 -12.57 -8.33 0.88
CA LEU A 195 -11.80 -8.23 2.12
C LEU A 195 -10.37 -8.79 1.96
N PHE A 196 -10.15 -9.57 0.90
CA PHE A 196 -8.88 -10.14 0.53
C PHE A 196 -8.67 -9.96 -0.97
N ASP A 197 -7.44 -9.63 -1.36
CA ASP A 197 -7.03 -9.60 -2.76
C ASP A 197 -6.44 -10.96 -3.14
N ARG A 198 -7.01 -11.57 -4.19
CA ARG A 198 -6.53 -12.83 -4.74
C ARG A 198 -5.59 -12.56 -5.90
N MET A 199 -4.44 -13.22 -5.83
CA MET A 199 -3.33 -13.12 -6.75
C MET A 199 -2.97 -14.50 -7.28
N GLU A 200 -2.28 -14.56 -8.42
CA GLU A 200 -1.85 -15.82 -9.00
C GLU A 200 -0.42 -15.69 -9.52
N VAL A 201 0.43 -16.67 -9.19
CA VAL A 201 1.78 -16.81 -9.76
C VAL A 201 1.76 -18.03 -10.66
N SER A 202 1.99 -17.79 -11.95
CA SER A 202 2.01 -18.84 -12.97
C SER A 202 3.41 -19.03 -13.53
N ASN A 203 3.87 -20.29 -13.57
CA ASN A 203 5.08 -20.68 -14.29
C ASN A 203 4.77 -21.84 -15.26
N SER A 204 5.80 -22.39 -15.93
CA SER A 204 5.60 -23.44 -16.93
C SER A 204 5.12 -24.79 -16.38
N THR A 205 5.03 -24.93 -15.05
CA THR A 205 4.69 -26.20 -14.38
C THR A 205 3.42 -26.15 -13.54
N GLU A 206 3.10 -25.00 -12.96
CA GLU A 206 1.92 -24.82 -12.13
C GLU A 206 1.45 -23.36 -12.13
N SER A 207 0.20 -23.18 -11.72
CA SER A 207 -0.37 -21.90 -11.36
C SER A 207 -0.83 -21.97 -9.90
N VAL A 208 -0.44 -20.98 -9.09
CA VAL A 208 -0.59 -21.01 -7.63
C VAL A 208 -1.17 -19.69 -7.14
N GLY A 209 -2.29 -19.77 -6.42
CA GLY A 209 -2.96 -18.62 -5.83
C GLY A 209 -2.36 -18.13 -4.52
N TYR A 210 -2.34 -16.82 -4.32
CA TYR A 210 -1.93 -16.14 -3.09
C TYR A 210 -2.99 -15.12 -2.67
N ILE A 211 -3.05 -14.85 -1.37
CA ILE A 211 -3.94 -13.87 -0.75
C ILE A 211 -3.11 -12.76 -0.12
N ALA A 212 -3.52 -11.51 -0.36
CA ALA A 212 -2.94 -10.32 0.25
C ALA A 212 -4.03 -9.48 0.96
N SER A 213 -3.62 -8.64 1.91
CA SER A 213 -4.48 -7.62 2.50
C SER A 213 -4.66 -6.46 1.51
N PRO A 214 -5.89 -6.10 1.13
CA PRO A 214 -6.12 -4.97 0.22
C PRO A 214 -5.60 -3.65 0.82
N ASN A 215 -5.70 -3.50 2.15
CA ASN A 215 -5.30 -2.30 2.89
C ASN A 215 -3.78 -2.04 2.85
N ASP A 216 -2.96 -3.08 2.67
CA ASP A 216 -1.50 -2.94 2.69
C ASP A 216 -0.98 -2.19 1.45
N PHE A 217 -1.76 -2.19 0.37
CA PHE A 217 -1.36 -1.55 -0.89
C PHE A 217 -2.31 -0.42 -1.32
N GLN A 218 -3.62 -0.56 -1.11
CA GLN A 218 -4.60 0.40 -1.61
C GLN A 218 -4.73 1.65 -0.73
N LYS A 219 -4.24 1.61 0.51
CA LYS A 219 -4.28 2.77 1.44
C LYS A 219 -3.44 3.96 0.97
N TYR A 220 -2.43 3.72 0.14
CA TYR A 220 -1.48 4.73 -0.33
C TYR A 220 -1.63 5.09 -1.81
N GLY A 221 -2.57 4.44 -2.52
CA GLY A 221 -2.76 4.62 -3.95
C GLY A 221 -3.40 5.96 -4.31
N ARG A 222 -2.81 6.67 -5.27
CA ARG A 222 -3.56 7.70 -6.02
C ARG A 222 -4.44 6.99 -7.06
N PRO A 223 -5.67 7.45 -7.34
CA PRO A 223 -6.55 6.87 -8.37
C PRO A 223 -6.01 6.94 -9.82
N PHE A 224 -4.77 7.39 -10.02
CA PHE A 224 -4.09 7.47 -11.32
C PHE A 224 -2.87 6.52 -11.43
N GLU A 225 -2.59 5.71 -10.40
CA GLU A 225 -1.41 4.84 -10.28
C GLU A 225 -1.80 3.42 -9.83
N GLU A 226 -2.83 2.81 -10.45
CA GLU A 226 -3.21 1.41 -10.16
C GLU A 226 -2.10 0.41 -10.58
N ASP A 227 -1.31 0.73 -11.61
CA ASP A 227 -0.28 -0.16 -12.16
C ASP A 227 0.87 -0.50 -11.17
N PRO A 228 1.51 0.47 -10.46
CA PRO A 228 2.58 0.15 -9.50
C PRO A 228 2.13 -0.68 -8.30
N ILE A 229 0.88 -0.50 -7.84
CA ILE A 229 0.32 -1.27 -6.72
C ILE A 229 0.13 -2.74 -7.11
N ASP A 230 -0.50 -2.99 -8.27
CA ASP A 230 -0.71 -4.36 -8.73
C ASP A 230 0.62 -5.05 -9.09
N ASP A 231 1.60 -4.30 -9.56
CA ASP A 231 2.97 -4.77 -9.78
C ASP A 231 3.69 -5.11 -8.45
N ALA A 232 3.50 -4.32 -7.39
CA ALA A 232 4.09 -4.57 -6.08
C ALA A 232 3.50 -5.81 -5.42
N LYS A 233 2.17 -5.96 -5.52
CA LYS A 233 1.46 -7.18 -5.15
C LYS A 233 2.07 -8.39 -5.89
N ALA A 234 2.21 -8.31 -7.21
CA ALA A 234 2.75 -9.39 -8.04
C ALA A 234 4.18 -9.76 -7.62
N LEU A 235 5.00 -8.77 -7.29
CA LEU A 235 6.36 -8.97 -6.80
C LEU A 235 6.39 -9.74 -5.47
N ILE A 236 5.54 -9.35 -4.50
CA ILE A 236 5.43 -10.05 -3.21
C ILE A 236 4.94 -11.48 -3.39
N ALA A 237 3.97 -11.72 -4.28
CA ALA A 237 3.49 -13.07 -4.56
C ALA A 237 4.60 -13.97 -5.15
N SER A 238 5.39 -13.47 -6.11
CA SER A 238 6.54 -14.21 -6.67
C SER A 238 7.62 -14.50 -5.61
N LEU A 239 7.90 -13.56 -4.72
CA LEU A 239 8.84 -13.76 -3.60
C LEU A 239 8.32 -14.82 -2.61
N THR A 240 7.04 -14.74 -2.26
CA THR A 240 6.37 -15.70 -1.37
C THR A 240 6.36 -17.10 -1.98
N TYR A 241 6.15 -17.21 -3.30
CA TYR A 241 6.29 -18.47 -4.03
C TYR A 241 7.73 -19.03 -3.92
N GLY A 242 8.73 -18.17 -4.12
CA GLY A 242 10.14 -18.53 -3.97
C GLY A 242 10.49 -19.04 -2.56
N GLN A 243 9.80 -18.57 -1.52
CA GLN A 243 10.01 -19.03 -0.14
C GLN A 243 9.30 -20.35 0.15
N THR A 244 8.04 -20.46 -0.26
CA THR A 244 7.14 -21.54 0.19
C THR A 244 7.16 -22.77 -0.71
N ARG A 245 7.46 -22.62 -2.00
CA ARG A 245 7.36 -23.70 -3.01
C ARG A 245 8.66 -24.00 -3.74
N SER A 246 9.54 -23.01 -3.91
CA SER A 246 10.81 -23.25 -4.61
C SER A 246 11.75 -24.14 -3.77
N ASN A 247 12.45 -25.07 -4.42
CA ASN A 247 13.42 -25.94 -3.78
C ASN A 247 14.83 -25.31 -3.81
N SER A 248 15.75 -25.83 -2.98
CA SER A 248 17.11 -25.30 -2.87
C SER A 248 17.88 -25.31 -4.21
N VAL A 249 17.58 -26.27 -5.10
CA VAL A 249 18.24 -26.39 -6.41
C VAL A 249 17.76 -25.32 -7.39
N ARG A 250 16.47 -24.95 -7.36
CA ARG A 250 15.90 -23.87 -8.19
C ARG A 250 16.30 -22.48 -7.69
N GLY A 251 16.43 -22.34 -6.36
CA GLY A 251 16.83 -21.09 -5.70
C GLY A 251 15.81 -20.63 -4.65
N ARG A 252 15.49 -21.49 -3.68
CA ARG A 252 14.57 -21.16 -2.58
C ARG A 252 14.98 -19.88 -1.86
N ILE A 253 14.01 -18.98 -1.67
CA ILE A 253 14.20 -17.72 -0.96
C ILE A 253 14.14 -17.97 0.55
N THR A 254 15.07 -17.35 1.27
CA THR A 254 15.14 -17.41 2.74
C THR A 254 15.13 -16.03 3.39
N MET A 255 15.51 -14.99 2.65
CA MET A 255 15.61 -13.61 3.15
C MET A 255 14.94 -12.64 2.15
N PRO A 256 13.60 -12.63 2.05
CA PRO A 256 12.88 -11.85 1.04
C PRO A 256 13.18 -10.35 1.15
N GLU A 257 13.15 -9.76 2.35
CA GLU A 257 13.44 -8.34 2.57
C GLU A 257 14.83 -7.94 2.05
N ALA A 258 15.85 -8.79 2.28
CA ALA A 258 17.21 -8.51 1.81
C ALA A 258 17.30 -8.53 0.28
N LEU A 259 16.52 -9.41 -0.38
CA LEU A 259 16.44 -9.45 -1.84
C LEU A 259 15.75 -8.19 -2.39
N ILE A 260 14.61 -7.78 -1.81
CA ILE A 260 13.91 -6.56 -2.23
C ILE A 260 14.81 -5.34 -2.02
N ARG A 261 15.47 -5.20 -0.87
CA ARG A 261 16.42 -4.10 -0.62
C ARG A 261 17.56 -4.07 -1.65
N THR A 262 18.07 -5.24 -2.05
CA THR A 262 19.12 -5.35 -3.09
C THR A 262 18.60 -4.82 -4.43
N LEU A 263 17.39 -5.25 -4.82
CA LEU A 263 16.72 -4.80 -6.04
C LEU A 263 16.43 -3.28 -6.02
N VAL A 264 15.94 -2.74 -4.90
CA VAL A 264 15.64 -1.31 -4.73
C VAL A 264 16.90 -0.45 -4.79
N ARG A 265 18.07 -0.95 -4.35
CA ARG A 265 19.35 -0.26 -4.53
C ARG A 265 19.80 -0.19 -6.00
N GLY A 266 19.17 -0.94 -6.89
CA GLY A 266 19.54 -1.05 -8.30
C GLY A 266 20.61 -2.12 -8.55
N ASP A 267 20.89 -2.98 -7.57
CA ASP A 267 21.83 -4.08 -7.72
C ASP A 267 21.19 -5.22 -8.55
N GLU A 268 22.02 -5.94 -9.30
CA GLU A 268 21.58 -7.12 -10.04
C GLU A 268 21.59 -8.36 -9.13
N LEU A 269 20.42 -8.94 -8.93
CA LEU A 269 20.24 -10.10 -8.08
C LEU A 269 20.85 -11.36 -8.72
N ALA A 270 21.54 -12.16 -7.91
CA ALA A 270 22.21 -13.41 -8.27
C ALA A 270 23.41 -13.27 -9.23
N ALA A 271 23.87 -12.05 -9.52
CA ALA A 271 25.04 -11.82 -10.38
C ALA A 271 26.31 -12.50 -9.81
N GLY A 272 26.60 -12.31 -8.52
CA GLY A 272 27.72 -12.96 -7.85
C GLY A 272 27.60 -14.49 -7.70
N ALA A 273 26.41 -15.05 -7.92
CA ALA A 273 26.13 -16.49 -7.84
C ALA A 273 26.10 -17.17 -9.23
N GLY A 274 26.35 -16.43 -10.32
CA GLY A 274 26.27 -16.94 -11.69
C GLY A 274 24.83 -17.22 -12.17
N GLY A 275 23.86 -16.53 -11.57
CA GLY A 275 22.43 -16.68 -11.85
C GLY A 275 21.78 -17.88 -11.15
N ILE A 276 20.46 -17.79 -11.00
CA ILE A 276 19.61 -18.83 -10.42
C ILE A 276 18.45 -19.15 -11.36
N ARG A 277 17.95 -20.38 -11.29
CA ARG A 277 16.93 -20.87 -12.23
C ARG A 277 15.55 -20.26 -11.97
N ALA A 278 15.19 -20.09 -10.69
CA ALA A 278 13.90 -19.54 -10.27
C ALA A 278 13.59 -18.16 -10.89
N ILE A 279 14.61 -17.32 -11.10
CA ILE A 279 14.42 -15.98 -11.69
C ILE A 279 13.77 -16.05 -13.08
N GLY A 280 14.24 -16.92 -13.98
CA GLY A 280 13.69 -17.05 -15.34
C GLY A 280 12.38 -17.82 -15.42
N GLU A 281 11.85 -18.31 -14.30
CA GLU A 281 10.61 -19.09 -14.23
C GLU A 281 9.50 -18.36 -13.47
N ASP A 282 9.81 -17.79 -12.30
CA ASP A 282 8.81 -17.29 -11.33
C ASP A 282 8.51 -15.78 -11.46
N TYR A 283 9.23 -15.06 -12.32
CA TYR A 283 9.12 -13.59 -12.50
C TYR A 283 8.70 -13.18 -13.92
N ARG A 284 8.27 -14.11 -14.76
CA ARG A 284 7.94 -13.85 -16.17
C ARG A 284 6.82 -12.83 -16.37
N GLU A 285 5.83 -12.86 -15.49
CA GLU A 285 4.73 -11.88 -15.53
C GLU A 285 5.24 -10.47 -15.19
N LEU A 286 6.07 -10.36 -14.14
CA LEU A 286 6.70 -9.10 -13.75
C LEU A 286 7.64 -8.56 -14.85
N GLU A 287 8.32 -9.45 -15.57
CA GLU A 287 9.13 -9.07 -16.73
C GLU A 287 8.26 -8.57 -17.90
N ALA A 288 7.14 -9.25 -18.20
CA ALA A 288 6.20 -8.81 -19.22
C ALA A 288 5.57 -7.43 -18.89
N ARG A 289 5.35 -7.14 -17.61
CA ARG A 289 4.88 -5.84 -17.10
C ARG A 289 5.98 -4.79 -16.96
N GLN A 290 7.21 -5.11 -17.37
CA GLN A 290 8.41 -4.27 -17.26
C GLN A 290 8.71 -3.81 -15.84
N VAL A 291 8.39 -4.62 -14.83
CA VAL A 291 8.74 -4.39 -13.42
C VAL A 291 10.17 -4.82 -13.15
N VAL A 292 10.57 -5.96 -13.70
CA VAL A 292 11.92 -6.51 -13.62
C VAL A 292 12.44 -6.81 -15.02
N GLU A 293 13.76 -6.89 -15.16
CA GLU A 293 14.42 -7.45 -16.33
C GLU A 293 15.19 -8.68 -15.89
N THR A 294 15.00 -9.81 -16.58
CA THR A 294 15.80 -11.01 -16.37
C THR A 294 16.85 -11.16 -17.46
N THR A 295 18.05 -11.60 -17.09
CA THR A 295 19.15 -11.83 -18.04
C THR A 295 19.66 -13.25 -17.87
N GLU A 296 19.67 -14.04 -18.94
CA GLU A 296 20.27 -15.38 -18.92
C GLU A 296 21.80 -15.27 -18.91
N GLN A 297 22.44 -15.61 -17.79
CA GLN A 297 23.90 -15.61 -17.65
C GLN A 297 24.54 -16.88 -18.20
N SER A 298 23.83 -18.00 -18.04
CA SER A 298 24.21 -19.30 -18.58
C SER A 298 22.97 -20.17 -18.70
N ARG A 299 23.07 -21.31 -19.40
CA ARG A 299 21.91 -22.16 -19.74
C ARG A 299 21.02 -22.44 -18.52
N GLY A 300 19.83 -21.85 -18.51
CA GLY A 300 18.84 -22.02 -17.45
C GLY A 300 19.15 -21.31 -16.13
N ARG A 301 20.08 -20.34 -16.13
CA ARG A 301 20.45 -19.53 -14.97
C ARG A 301 20.34 -18.05 -15.30
N PHE A 302 19.53 -17.38 -14.51
CA PHE A 302 19.12 -16.01 -14.75
C PHE A 302 19.52 -15.12 -13.59
N THR A 303 19.85 -13.88 -13.91
CA THR A 303 19.93 -12.76 -12.97
C THR A 303 18.74 -11.85 -13.21
N MET A 304 18.43 -10.98 -12.24
CA MET A 304 17.40 -9.96 -12.46
C MET A 304 17.75 -8.63 -11.83
N ARG A 305 17.27 -7.56 -12.42
CA ARG A 305 17.26 -6.22 -11.82
C ARG A 305 15.86 -5.63 -11.84
N LEU A 306 15.61 -4.72 -10.91
CA LEU A 306 14.35 -3.98 -10.83
C LEU A 306 14.38 -2.81 -11.81
N LEU A 307 13.34 -2.68 -12.63
CA LEU A 307 13.16 -1.58 -13.57
C LEU A 307 12.32 -0.46 -12.94
N LYS A 308 11.30 -0.82 -12.15
CA LYS A 308 10.41 0.11 -11.44
C LYS A 308 10.76 0.16 -9.95
N LYS A 309 11.56 1.16 -9.55
CA LYS A 309 12.08 1.24 -8.17
C LYS A 309 10.98 1.42 -7.13
N ASP A 310 9.99 2.24 -7.45
CA ASP A 310 8.76 2.48 -6.68
C ASP A 310 8.00 1.19 -6.37
N VAL A 311 7.90 0.26 -7.32
CA VAL A 311 7.29 -1.06 -7.09
C VAL A 311 8.03 -1.86 -6.02
N GLY A 312 9.37 -1.83 -6.04
CA GLY A 312 10.18 -2.49 -5.02
C GLY A 312 10.10 -1.80 -3.66
N GLU A 313 9.92 -0.48 -3.62
CA GLU A 313 9.72 0.29 -2.39
C GLU A 313 8.33 0.01 -1.78
N LEU A 314 7.29 -0.16 -2.60
CA LEU A 314 5.94 -0.56 -2.15
C LEU A 314 5.87 -2.01 -1.66
N ALA A 315 6.76 -2.88 -2.14
CA ALA A 315 6.83 -4.28 -1.75
C ALA A 315 7.60 -4.55 -0.44
N LEU A 316 8.19 -3.50 0.14
CA LEU A 316 9.11 -3.55 1.29
C LEU A 316 8.40 -3.23 2.60
#